data_AF-A0A533UTK8-F1
#
_entry.id   AF-A0A533UTK8-F1
#
_cell.length_a   1.000
_cell.length_b   1.000
_cell.length_c   1.000
_cell.angle_alpha   90.00
_cell.angle_beta   90.00
_cell.angle_gamma   90.00
#
_symmetry.space_group_name_H-M   'P 1'
#
loop_
_entity.id
_entity.type
_entity.pdbx_description
1 polymer ?
#
loop_
_entity_poly.entity_id
_entity_poly.type
_entity_poly.pdbx_seq_one_letter_code
_entity_poly.pdbx_strand_id
1 'polypeptide(L)'
;MNNVIVLTESNDRATTFGELREIGKGDKEAFPKIAANGDEYYVSWNKKNNKDNQKEKTELLFVKGHEISNKIHPLDKLTRLNMDNIDGGESQVTASLEHVLISWTSNLPADKKYVYTKISSNDGNDFGNTIHLATSNNSSNVENIMTNDTAYFVWQDNIYGGQDIFLKTSNIIGTNPGEGINLSNNSGISECPSITISKNGLHVVWEDDMTGNHDVFYKRLL
;
A
#
# COMPACT_ATOMS: atom_id res chain seq x y z
N MET A 1 19.87 -0.18 -19.28
CA MET A 1 19.89 0.76 -18.13
C MET A 1 19.35 0.01 -16.93
N ASN A 2 20.04 0.07 -15.79
CA ASN A 2 19.53 -0.49 -14.54
C ASN A 2 18.68 0.59 -13.87
N ASN A 3 17.38 0.34 -13.68
CA ASN A 3 16.54 1.22 -12.90
C ASN A 3 16.81 0.97 -11.41
N VAL A 4 16.84 2.04 -10.64
CA VAL A 4 17.15 2.01 -9.21
C VAL A 4 16.12 2.85 -8.46
N ILE A 5 15.87 2.50 -7.21
CA ILE A 5 15.10 3.31 -6.27
C ILE A 5 16.10 4.17 -5.50
N VAL A 6 15.86 5.48 -5.49
CA VAL A 6 16.71 6.46 -4.80
C VAL A 6 15.89 7.24 -3.77
N LEU A 7 16.57 7.68 -2.72
CA LEU A 7 16.03 8.49 -1.64
C LEU A 7 16.89 9.75 -1.50
N THR A 8 16.25 10.86 -1.13
CA THR A 8 16.92 12.06 -0.62
C THR A 8 16.09 12.64 0.52
N GLU A 9 16.75 13.40 1.40
CA GLU A 9 16.17 13.99 2.59
C GLU A 9 16.41 15.50 2.61
N SER A 10 15.52 16.21 3.31
CA SER A 10 15.62 17.65 3.52
C SER A 10 15.53 17.93 5.02
N ASN A 11 16.51 18.68 5.53
CA ASN A 11 16.58 19.08 6.94
C ASN A 11 16.19 20.56 7.14
N ASP A 12 15.63 21.19 6.11
CA ASP A 12 15.32 22.62 6.06
C ASP A 12 13.91 22.92 5.52
N ARG A 13 12.96 22.01 5.81
CA ARG A 13 11.54 22.12 5.40
C ARG A 13 11.36 22.12 3.88
N ALA A 14 12.07 21.22 3.20
CA ALA A 14 12.06 21.06 1.75
C ALA A 14 12.57 22.30 0.98
N THR A 15 13.45 23.10 1.60
CA THR A 15 14.11 24.21 0.89
C THR A 15 15.29 23.70 0.05
N THR A 16 16.05 22.75 0.59
CA THR A 16 17.10 22.01 -0.10
C THR A 16 17.02 20.52 0.19
N PHE A 17 17.60 19.72 -0.71
CA PHE A 17 17.69 18.27 -0.58
C PHE A 17 19.15 17.84 -0.63
N GLY A 18 19.49 16.83 0.17
CA GLY A 18 20.81 16.21 0.16
C GLY A 18 21.07 15.40 -1.11
N GLU A 19 22.21 14.71 -1.13
CA GLU A 19 22.57 13.82 -2.24
C GLU A 19 21.57 12.67 -2.40
N LEU A 20 21.35 12.26 -3.66
CA LEU A 20 20.56 11.07 -3.97
C LEU A 20 21.29 9.81 -3.52
N ARG A 21 20.59 8.96 -2.78
CA ARG A 21 21.10 7.69 -2.24
C ARG A 21 20.33 6.52 -2.84
N GLU A 22 21.01 5.55 -3.43
CA GLU A 22 20.37 4.32 -3.91
C GLU A 22 19.97 3.42 -2.73
N ILE A 23 18.70 3.01 -2.68
CA ILE A 23 18.14 2.13 -1.64
C ILE A 23 17.72 0.75 -2.17
N GLY A 24 17.78 0.54 -3.48
CA GLY A 24 17.50 -0.76 -4.08
C GLY A 24 17.37 -0.73 -5.59
N LYS A 25 17.26 -1.91 -6.20
CA LYS A 25 17.02 -2.06 -7.64
C LYS A 25 15.53 -1.96 -7.94
N GLY A 26 15.19 -1.29 -9.03
CA GLY A 26 13.84 -1.23 -9.59
C GLY A 26 13.80 -1.75 -11.03
N ASP A 27 12.67 -1.51 -11.69
CA ASP A 27 12.49 -1.63 -13.13
C ASP A 27 11.66 -0.43 -13.66
N LYS A 28 11.16 -0.50 -14.90
CA LYS A 28 10.45 0.63 -15.53
C LYS A 28 9.04 0.86 -14.98
N GLU A 29 8.47 -0.13 -14.30
CA GLU A 29 7.12 -0.15 -13.75
C GLU A 29 7.16 -0.29 -12.22
N ALA A 30 8.24 0.16 -11.58
CA ALA A 30 8.35 0.20 -10.14
C ALA A 30 7.61 1.42 -9.56
N PHE A 31 6.76 1.18 -8.56
CA PHE A 31 5.97 2.16 -7.85
C PHE A 31 6.42 2.23 -6.38
N PRO A 32 7.42 3.07 -6.04
CA PRO A 32 7.85 3.24 -4.67
C PRO A 32 6.84 4.06 -3.85
N LYS A 33 6.59 3.63 -2.61
CA LYS A 33 5.88 4.40 -1.58
C LYS A 33 6.74 4.51 -0.34
N ILE A 34 6.55 5.59 0.42
CA ILE A 34 7.29 5.87 1.64
C ILE A 34 6.35 6.27 2.77
N ALA A 35 6.63 5.79 3.97
CA ALA A 35 6.08 6.28 5.24
C ALA A 35 7.23 6.58 6.20
N ALA A 36 6.97 7.42 7.20
CA ALA A 36 7.93 7.73 8.26
C ALA A 36 7.22 7.80 9.61
N ASN A 37 7.92 7.40 10.67
CA ASN A 37 7.47 7.55 12.05
C ASN A 37 8.69 7.83 12.94
N GLY A 38 8.70 8.98 13.62
CA GLY A 38 9.89 9.46 14.30
C GLY A 38 11.06 9.62 13.32
N ASP A 39 12.21 9.05 13.67
CA ASP A 39 13.45 9.09 12.88
C ASP A 39 13.57 7.88 11.91
N GLU A 40 12.53 7.05 11.80
CA GLU A 40 12.48 5.88 10.93
C GLU A 40 11.70 6.16 9.65
N TYR A 41 12.16 5.59 8.54
CA TYR A 41 11.46 5.57 7.26
C TYR A 41 11.31 4.15 6.72
N TYR A 42 10.24 3.96 5.95
CA TYR A 42 9.81 2.66 5.42
C TYR A 42 9.47 2.84 3.94
N VAL A 43 10.18 2.15 3.06
CA VAL A 43 9.94 2.22 1.62
C VAL A 43 9.57 0.84 1.10
N SER A 44 8.49 0.75 0.34
CA SER A 44 8.10 -0.44 -0.40
C SER A 44 7.95 -0.15 -1.87
N TRP A 45 8.28 -1.13 -2.72
CA TRP A 45 8.08 -1.03 -4.16
C TRP A 45 7.94 -2.41 -4.80
N ASN A 46 7.25 -2.44 -5.94
CA ASN A 46 7.16 -3.61 -6.77
C ASN A 46 8.32 -3.69 -7.77
N LYS A 47 8.71 -4.92 -8.16
CA LYS A 47 9.75 -5.16 -9.15
C LYS A 47 9.55 -6.48 -9.90
N LYS A 48 9.56 -6.47 -11.24
CA LYS A 48 9.50 -7.65 -12.11
C LYS A 48 10.66 -8.60 -11.83
N ASN A 49 10.34 -9.88 -11.66
CA ASN A 49 11.29 -10.96 -11.51
C ASN A 49 11.55 -11.63 -12.86
N ASN A 50 12.72 -11.36 -13.44
CA ASN A 50 13.10 -11.87 -14.76
C ASN A 50 13.69 -13.29 -14.74
N LYS A 51 13.53 -14.05 -13.64
CA LYS A 51 14.22 -15.34 -13.47
C LYS A 51 13.68 -16.46 -14.34
N ASP A 52 12.44 -16.39 -14.82
CA ASP A 52 11.85 -17.46 -15.63
C ASP A 52 11.03 -16.87 -16.79
N ASN A 53 11.12 -17.49 -17.98
CA ASN A 53 10.26 -17.21 -19.15
C ASN A 53 8.77 -17.59 -18.91
N GLN A 54 8.32 -17.59 -17.66
CA GLN A 54 6.94 -17.79 -17.23
C GLN A 54 6.40 -16.44 -16.74
N LYS A 55 5.14 -16.13 -17.07
CA LYS A 55 4.36 -14.91 -16.76
C LYS A 55 5.04 -13.96 -15.75
N GLU A 56 5.24 -12.70 -16.18
CA GLU A 56 5.82 -11.59 -15.41
C GLU A 56 5.36 -11.58 -13.94
N LYS A 57 6.10 -12.25 -13.06
CA LYS A 57 5.84 -12.22 -11.62
C LYS A 57 6.56 -11.02 -11.04
N THR A 58 5.90 -10.32 -10.14
CA THR A 58 6.45 -9.14 -9.50
C THR A 58 6.75 -9.45 -8.03
N GLU A 59 7.92 -9.03 -7.55
CA GLU A 59 8.31 -9.04 -6.13
C GLU A 59 7.82 -7.76 -5.48
N LEU A 60 7.31 -7.86 -4.25
CA LEU A 60 7.08 -6.73 -3.37
C LEU A 60 8.27 -6.64 -2.41
N LEU A 61 9.03 -5.57 -2.54
CA LEU A 61 10.26 -5.33 -1.81
C LEU A 61 10.04 -4.26 -0.74
N PHE A 62 10.80 -4.36 0.35
CA PHE A 62 10.73 -3.46 1.49
C PHE A 62 12.12 -3.17 2.05
N VAL A 63 12.31 -1.91 2.45
CA VAL A 63 13.46 -1.46 3.24
C VAL A 63 12.97 -0.55 4.37
N LYS A 64 13.58 -0.74 5.54
CA LYS A 64 13.55 0.18 6.67
C LYS A 64 14.87 0.92 6.71
N GLY A 65 14.85 2.20 7.05
CA GLY A 65 16.05 2.91 7.46
C GLY A 65 15.77 3.91 8.57
N HIS A 66 16.86 4.35 9.19
CA HIS A 66 16.86 5.29 10.31
C HIS A 66 17.75 6.48 9.96
N GLU A 67 17.39 7.66 10.45
CA GLU A 67 18.22 8.86 10.34
C GLU A 67 19.42 8.76 11.30
N ILE A 68 20.50 8.10 10.86
CA ILE A 68 21.80 8.26 11.53
C ILE A 68 22.65 9.18 10.67
N SER A 69 22.93 10.38 11.20
CA SER A 69 24.04 11.26 10.83
C SER A 69 25.13 10.56 10.00
N ASN A 70 24.98 10.62 8.67
CA ASN A 70 25.94 10.17 7.66
C ASN A 70 26.40 8.70 7.69
N LYS A 71 25.66 7.75 8.29
CA LYS A 71 25.93 6.31 8.15
C LYS A 71 24.65 5.54 7.84
N ILE A 72 24.51 5.21 6.55
CA ILE A 72 23.46 4.35 6.01
C ILE A 72 23.55 2.97 6.68
N HIS A 73 22.41 2.48 7.18
CA HIS A 73 22.24 1.05 7.44
C HIS A 73 22.57 0.32 6.15
N PRO A 74 23.51 -0.64 6.14
CA PRO A 74 23.83 -1.35 4.92
C PRO A 74 22.54 -1.92 4.33
N LEU A 75 22.47 -2.05 3.00
CA LEU A 75 21.39 -2.69 2.22
C LEU A 75 21.04 -4.13 2.65
N ASP A 76 21.50 -4.57 3.81
CA ASP A 76 21.67 -5.95 4.26
C ASP A 76 20.39 -6.66 4.67
N LYS A 77 19.20 -6.06 4.43
CA LYS A 77 18.03 -6.90 4.20
C LYS A 77 16.92 -6.20 3.43
N LEU A 78 17.15 -6.01 2.12
CA LEU A 78 16.03 -5.97 1.19
C LEU A 78 15.12 -7.17 1.48
N THR A 79 13.91 -6.89 1.96
CA THR A 79 12.98 -7.93 2.38
C THR A 79 11.92 -8.09 1.32
N ARG A 80 11.77 -9.31 0.79
CA ARG A 80 10.63 -9.64 -0.05
C ARG A 80 9.43 -9.96 0.84
N LEU A 81 8.32 -9.27 0.62
CA LEU A 81 7.11 -9.39 1.43
C LEU A 81 6.10 -10.41 0.89
N ASN A 82 6.01 -10.57 -0.43
CA ASN A 82 5.04 -11.46 -1.08
C ASN A 82 5.56 -12.91 -1.21
N MET A 83 4.64 -13.87 -1.31
CA MET A 83 4.92 -15.30 -1.54
C MET A 83 5.01 -15.61 -3.05
N ASP A 84 5.49 -16.80 -3.45
CA ASP A 84 5.70 -17.14 -4.87
C ASP A 84 4.42 -17.27 -5.72
N ASN A 85 3.28 -17.46 -5.07
CA ASN A 85 1.96 -17.56 -5.67
C ASN A 85 1.14 -16.26 -5.59
N ILE A 86 1.72 -15.18 -5.04
CA ILE A 86 1.11 -13.86 -4.90
C ILE A 86 2.09 -12.86 -5.50
N ASP A 87 1.74 -12.16 -6.57
CA ASP A 87 2.60 -11.09 -7.09
C ASP A 87 2.55 -9.85 -6.20
N GLY A 88 3.64 -9.09 -6.22
CA GLY A 88 3.69 -7.76 -5.62
C GLY A 88 3.22 -6.74 -6.63
N GLY A 89 2.02 -6.19 -6.49
CA GLY A 89 1.59 -5.03 -7.27
C GLY A 89 1.97 -3.72 -6.60
N GLU A 90 1.35 -2.63 -7.05
CA GLU A 90 1.47 -1.33 -6.39
C GLU A 90 1.08 -1.46 -4.92
N SER A 91 2.03 -1.12 -4.06
CA SER A 91 1.85 -1.17 -2.62
C SER A 91 1.41 0.17 -2.06
N GLN A 92 0.93 0.17 -0.83
CA GLN A 92 0.82 1.32 0.05
C GLN A 92 1.51 0.99 1.38
N VAL A 93 2.07 2.00 2.04
CA VAL A 93 2.77 1.84 3.32
C VAL A 93 2.35 2.95 4.27
N THR A 94 2.09 2.58 5.53
CA THR A 94 1.83 3.52 6.63
C THR A 94 2.57 3.02 7.87
N ALA A 95 2.96 3.95 8.75
CA ALA A 95 3.66 3.63 9.98
C ALA A 95 3.10 4.45 11.16
N SER A 96 3.02 3.85 12.33
CA SER A 96 2.57 4.48 13.58
C SER A 96 3.08 3.69 14.77
N LEU A 97 3.73 4.37 15.73
CA LEU A 97 4.39 3.71 16.86
C LEU A 97 5.32 2.59 16.36
N GLU A 98 5.16 1.37 16.88
CA GLU A 98 5.92 0.19 16.49
C GLU A 98 5.34 -0.56 15.28
N HIS A 99 4.27 -0.04 14.68
CA HIS A 99 3.55 -0.73 13.62
C HIS A 99 3.87 -0.17 12.23
N VAL A 100 4.07 -1.09 11.29
CA VAL A 100 4.18 -0.78 9.86
C VAL A 100 3.18 -1.64 9.12
N LEU A 101 2.30 -1.01 8.35
CA LEU A 101 1.27 -1.70 7.59
C LEU A 101 1.52 -1.47 6.10
N ILE A 102 1.55 -2.58 5.36
CA ILE A 102 1.73 -2.59 3.92
C ILE A 102 0.55 -3.30 3.30
N SER A 103 -0.09 -2.68 2.32
CA SER A 103 -1.12 -3.32 1.48
C SER A 103 -0.72 -3.28 0.02
N TRP A 104 -1.23 -4.19 -0.80
CA TRP A 104 -0.98 -4.22 -2.24
C TRP A 104 -2.06 -5.01 -2.96
N THR A 105 -2.16 -4.79 -4.28
CA THR A 105 -2.96 -5.65 -5.17
C THR A 105 -2.09 -6.71 -5.84
N SER A 106 -2.62 -7.93 -5.95
CA SER A 106 -2.01 -9.07 -6.64
C SER A 106 -2.88 -9.44 -7.85
N ASN A 107 -2.28 -9.61 -9.02
CA ASN A 107 -2.90 -10.09 -10.25
C ASN A 107 -2.67 -11.60 -10.48
N LEU A 108 -2.23 -12.34 -9.45
CA LEU A 108 -2.17 -13.80 -9.49
C LEU A 108 -3.38 -14.45 -8.79
N PRO A 109 -4.05 -15.42 -9.46
CA PRO A 109 -3.86 -15.84 -10.86
C PRO A 109 -4.34 -14.78 -11.87
N ALA A 110 -3.90 -14.89 -13.13
CA ALA A 110 -3.94 -13.83 -14.16
C ALA A 110 -5.32 -13.28 -14.58
N ASP A 111 -6.41 -13.81 -14.04
CA ASP A 111 -7.79 -13.37 -14.26
C ASP A 111 -8.45 -12.81 -12.98
N LYS A 112 -7.71 -12.78 -11.88
CA LYS A 112 -8.18 -12.37 -10.56
C LYS A 112 -7.32 -11.23 -10.03
N LYS A 113 -7.96 -10.39 -9.22
CA LYS A 113 -7.26 -9.37 -8.44
C LYS A 113 -7.60 -9.55 -6.97
N TYR A 114 -6.58 -9.54 -6.14
CA TYR A 114 -6.72 -9.68 -4.69
C TYR A 114 -5.98 -8.57 -3.97
N VAL A 115 -6.62 -8.01 -2.95
CA VAL A 115 -5.98 -7.06 -2.06
C VAL A 115 -5.43 -7.81 -0.86
N TYR A 116 -4.13 -7.65 -0.62
CA TYR A 116 -3.42 -8.26 0.50
C TYR A 116 -2.89 -7.19 1.45
N THR A 117 -2.65 -7.60 2.69
CA THR A 117 -1.90 -6.80 3.65
C THR A 117 -0.95 -7.64 4.49
N LYS A 118 0.11 -7.00 4.96
CA LYS A 118 1.01 -7.47 6.00
C LYS A 118 1.22 -6.36 7.02
N ILE A 119 1.39 -6.77 8.26
CA ILE A 119 1.57 -5.89 9.40
C ILE A 119 2.83 -6.32 10.15
N SER A 120 3.66 -5.34 10.48
CA SER A 120 4.73 -5.44 11.47
C SER A 120 4.25 -4.85 12.79
N SER A 121 4.70 -5.42 13.89
CA SER A 121 4.48 -4.91 15.25
C SER A 121 5.81 -4.69 16.00
N ASN A 122 6.89 -4.49 15.25
CA ASN A 122 8.24 -4.32 15.78
C ASN A 122 9.08 -3.42 14.86
N ASP A 123 8.52 -2.27 14.49
CA ASP A 123 9.16 -1.23 13.68
C ASP A 123 9.63 -1.74 12.31
N GLY A 124 8.89 -2.64 11.66
CA GLY A 124 9.26 -3.16 10.34
C GLY A 124 10.44 -4.14 10.35
N ASN A 125 10.86 -4.64 11.52
CA ASN A 125 11.96 -5.61 11.62
C ASN A 125 11.54 -7.00 11.07
N ASP A 126 10.29 -7.40 11.30
CA ASP A 126 9.64 -8.51 10.60
C ASP A 126 8.16 -8.20 10.34
N PHE A 127 7.52 -9.06 9.54
CA PHE A 127 6.10 -8.97 9.21
C PHE A 127 5.41 -10.30 9.49
N GLY A 128 4.19 -10.22 9.99
CA GLY A 128 3.33 -11.38 10.14
C GLY A 128 2.88 -12.02 8.81
N ASN A 129 1.89 -12.89 8.92
CA ASN A 129 1.32 -13.59 7.78
C ASN A 129 0.68 -12.61 6.77
N THR A 130 0.71 -12.98 5.49
CA THR A 130 -0.09 -12.31 4.46
C THR A 130 -1.58 -12.54 4.72
N ILE A 131 -2.36 -11.46 4.77
CA ILE A 131 -3.81 -11.50 4.95
C ILE A 131 -4.47 -11.13 3.63
N HIS A 132 -5.36 -12.00 3.14
CA HIS A 132 -6.28 -11.64 2.05
C HIS A 132 -7.38 -10.75 2.63
N LEU A 133 -7.38 -9.46 2.29
CA LEU A 133 -8.16 -8.47 3.01
C LEU A 133 -9.67 -8.56 2.68
N ALA A 134 -9.97 -8.63 1.38
CA ALA A 134 -11.31 -8.74 0.84
C ALA A 134 -11.73 -10.22 0.71
N THR A 135 -13.03 -10.48 0.59
CA THR A 135 -13.56 -11.83 0.35
C THR A 135 -13.71 -12.15 -1.14
N SER A 136 -13.67 -11.12 -2.00
CA SER A 136 -13.89 -11.24 -3.43
C SER A 136 -12.61 -11.68 -4.18
N ASN A 137 -12.72 -11.84 -5.50
CA ASN A 137 -11.60 -12.18 -6.37
C ASN A 137 -11.32 -11.17 -7.48
N ASN A 138 -11.81 -9.95 -7.30
CA ASN A 138 -11.52 -8.83 -8.20
C ASN A 138 -11.45 -7.51 -7.42
N SER A 139 -10.68 -7.52 -6.33
CA SER A 139 -10.39 -6.35 -5.51
C SER A 139 -9.10 -5.68 -5.98
N SER A 140 -9.06 -4.35 -6.05
CA SER A 140 -7.89 -3.58 -6.49
C SER A 140 -7.85 -2.18 -5.89
N ASN A 141 -6.84 -1.37 -6.26
CA ASN A 141 -6.71 0.04 -5.87
C ASN A 141 -6.87 0.25 -4.36
N VAL A 142 -6.11 -0.53 -3.59
CA VAL A 142 -6.12 -0.44 -2.13
C VAL A 142 -5.37 0.80 -1.65
N GLU A 143 -5.97 1.52 -0.72
CA GLU A 143 -5.31 2.53 0.11
C GLU A 143 -5.46 2.17 1.58
N ASN A 144 -4.47 2.53 2.38
CA ASN A 144 -4.49 2.29 3.82
C ASN A 144 -3.98 3.47 4.62
N ILE A 145 -4.55 3.65 5.81
CA ILE A 145 -3.99 4.50 6.86
C ILE A 145 -4.08 3.76 8.18
N MET A 146 -3.33 4.24 9.17
CA MET A 146 -3.42 3.73 10.52
C MET A 146 -3.43 4.83 11.56
N THR A 147 -4.04 4.50 12.69
CA THR A 147 -3.82 5.15 13.98
C THR A 147 -3.12 4.14 14.90
N ASN A 148 -2.86 4.49 16.16
CA ASN A 148 -2.12 3.65 17.10
C ASN A 148 -2.59 2.18 17.12
N ASP A 149 -3.90 1.93 17.19
CA ASP A 149 -4.44 0.57 17.36
C ASP A 149 -5.34 0.11 16.20
N THR A 150 -5.63 1.01 15.25
CA THR A 150 -6.64 0.78 14.21
C THR A 150 -6.08 1.01 12.83
N ALA A 151 -6.24 0.00 11.96
CA ALA A 151 -5.99 0.08 10.54
C ALA A 151 -7.30 0.35 9.79
N TYR A 152 -7.23 1.22 8.79
CA TYR A 152 -8.31 1.51 7.86
C TYR A 152 -7.83 1.18 6.45
N PHE A 153 -8.68 0.49 5.71
CA PHE A 153 -8.42 0.10 4.35
C PHE A 153 -9.59 0.53 3.48
N VAL A 154 -9.31 1.15 2.34
CA VAL A 154 -10.30 1.32 1.29
C VAL A 154 -9.80 0.64 0.04
N TRP A 155 -10.69 0.03 -0.72
CA TRP A 155 -10.36 -0.60 -2.00
C TRP A 155 -11.54 -0.53 -2.95
N GLN A 156 -11.23 -0.71 -4.22
CA GLN A 156 -12.19 -0.89 -5.29
C GLN A 156 -12.50 -2.38 -5.46
N ASP A 157 -13.78 -2.74 -5.59
CA ASP A 157 -14.22 -4.13 -5.73
C ASP A 157 -15.48 -4.26 -6.58
N ASN A 158 -15.76 -5.45 -7.10
CA ASN A 158 -16.93 -5.71 -7.93
C ASN A 158 -17.94 -6.72 -7.35
N ILE A 159 -18.04 -6.78 -6.01
CA ILE A 159 -18.85 -7.76 -5.27
C ILE A 159 -20.29 -7.87 -5.81
N TYR A 160 -20.89 -6.75 -6.21
CA TYR A 160 -22.29 -6.68 -6.67
C TYR A 160 -22.45 -6.52 -8.19
N GLY A 161 -21.40 -6.77 -8.97
CA GLY A 161 -21.43 -6.72 -10.44
C GLY A 161 -21.06 -5.37 -11.06
N GLY A 162 -21.00 -4.29 -10.27
CA GLY A 162 -20.39 -2.99 -10.59
C GLY A 162 -19.18 -2.71 -9.70
N GLN A 163 -18.27 -1.82 -10.13
CA GLN A 163 -17.13 -1.40 -9.29
C GLN A 163 -17.62 -0.43 -8.22
N ASP A 164 -17.29 -0.72 -6.96
CA ASP A 164 -17.69 0.03 -5.78
C ASP A 164 -16.48 0.24 -4.87
N ILE A 165 -16.56 1.27 -4.01
CA ILE A 165 -15.55 1.52 -2.98
C ILE A 165 -15.98 0.91 -1.67
N PHE A 166 -15.14 0.03 -1.12
CA PHE A 166 -15.37 -0.63 0.16
C PHE A 166 -14.40 -0.10 1.21
N LEU A 167 -14.90 0.05 2.43
CA LEU A 167 -14.12 0.41 3.62
C LEU A 167 -14.09 -0.75 4.61
N LYS A 168 -12.91 -1.01 5.17
CA LYS A 168 -12.74 -1.89 6.33
C LYS A 168 -11.92 -1.23 7.41
N THR A 169 -12.38 -1.43 8.64
CA THR A 169 -11.67 -1.02 9.85
C THR A 169 -11.31 -2.28 10.62
N SER A 170 -10.08 -2.35 11.15
CA SER A 170 -9.64 -3.49 11.94
C SER A 170 -8.71 -3.07 13.06
N ASN A 171 -8.75 -3.81 14.17
CA ASN A 171 -7.70 -3.73 15.16
C ASN A 171 -6.41 -4.31 14.54
N ILE A 172 -5.30 -3.59 14.65
CA ILE A 172 -4.03 -3.97 14.00
C ILE A 172 -3.61 -5.40 14.41
N ILE A 173 -3.81 -5.78 15.68
CA ILE A 173 -3.44 -7.10 16.22
C ILE A 173 -4.37 -8.21 15.71
N GLY A 174 -5.57 -7.87 15.24
CA GLY A 174 -6.63 -8.80 14.84
C GLY A 174 -7.10 -8.64 13.40
N THR A 175 -6.25 -8.14 12.50
CA THR A 175 -6.64 -7.97 11.10
C THR A 175 -6.93 -9.32 10.45
N ASN A 176 -8.14 -9.48 9.93
CA ASN A 176 -8.65 -10.73 9.36
C ASN A 176 -9.35 -10.48 8.01
N PRO A 177 -9.46 -11.50 7.13
CA PRO A 177 -10.32 -11.44 5.95
C PRO A 177 -11.78 -11.13 6.30
N GLY A 178 -12.53 -10.55 5.37
CA GLY A 178 -13.95 -10.24 5.58
C GLY A 178 -14.44 -9.08 4.73
N GLU A 179 -15.76 -8.98 4.58
CA GLU A 179 -16.41 -7.96 3.76
C GLU A 179 -16.23 -6.55 4.32
N GLY A 180 -16.08 -5.58 3.42
CA GLY A 180 -16.08 -4.16 3.76
C GLY A 180 -17.49 -3.56 3.70
N ILE A 181 -17.61 -2.32 4.18
CA ILE A 181 -18.80 -1.50 4.03
C ILE A 181 -18.74 -0.81 2.67
N ASN A 182 -19.75 -1.03 1.82
CA ASN A 182 -19.86 -0.32 0.54
C ASN A 182 -20.14 1.18 0.79
N LEU A 183 -19.21 2.04 0.39
CA LEU A 183 -19.27 3.48 0.57
C LEU A 183 -19.99 4.20 -0.57
N SER A 184 -19.75 3.78 -1.82
CA SER A 184 -20.28 4.39 -3.04
C SER A 184 -21.75 4.03 -3.26
N ASN A 185 -22.06 2.72 -3.18
CA ASN A 185 -23.40 2.12 -3.23
C ASN A 185 -24.38 2.86 -4.16
N ASN A 186 -23.99 3.01 -5.42
CA ASN A 186 -24.77 3.69 -6.44
C ASN A 186 -24.67 2.94 -7.79
N SER A 187 -25.23 3.50 -8.86
CA SER A 187 -25.29 2.82 -10.17
C SER A 187 -24.07 3.06 -11.07
N GLY A 188 -23.17 3.95 -10.69
CA GLY A 188 -21.93 4.25 -11.39
C GLY A 188 -20.82 3.24 -11.10
N ILE A 189 -19.72 3.39 -11.83
CA ILE A 189 -18.45 2.70 -11.63
C ILE A 189 -17.61 3.58 -10.72
N SER A 190 -17.36 3.10 -9.49
CA SER A 190 -16.53 3.80 -8.51
C SER A 190 -15.12 3.22 -8.46
N GLU A 191 -14.10 4.06 -8.62
CA GLU A 191 -12.69 3.65 -8.77
C GLU A 191 -11.72 4.56 -8.01
N CYS A 192 -10.46 4.11 -7.90
CA CYS A 192 -9.32 4.92 -7.43
C CYS A 192 -9.57 5.66 -6.09
N PRO A 193 -9.92 4.94 -5.01
CA PRO A 193 -10.22 5.59 -3.74
C PRO A 193 -8.97 6.22 -3.12
N SER A 194 -9.16 7.23 -2.27
CA SER A 194 -8.16 7.77 -1.36
C SER A 194 -8.78 8.02 0.01
N ILE A 195 -7.99 7.85 1.07
CA ILE A 195 -8.45 7.89 2.45
C ILE A 195 -7.52 8.74 3.33
N THR A 196 -8.11 9.49 4.25
CA THR A 196 -7.39 10.16 5.33
C THR A 196 -8.25 10.21 6.60
N ILE A 197 -7.62 10.50 7.74
CA ILE A 197 -8.29 10.65 9.03
C ILE A 197 -7.96 12.01 9.64
N SER A 198 -8.97 12.63 10.23
CA SER A 198 -8.81 13.85 11.03
C SER A 198 -9.49 13.66 12.38
N LYS A 199 -9.36 14.66 13.26
CA LYS A 199 -10.11 14.72 14.51
C LYS A 199 -11.64 14.67 14.33
N ASN A 200 -12.13 14.95 13.12
CA ASN A 200 -13.56 14.98 12.78
C ASN A 200 -14.02 13.70 12.06
N GLY A 201 -13.21 12.63 12.09
CA GLY A 201 -13.54 11.34 11.52
C GLY A 201 -12.73 10.98 10.27
N LEU A 202 -13.20 9.95 9.56
CA LEU A 202 -12.59 9.41 8.36
C LEU A 202 -13.11 10.16 7.13
N HIS A 203 -12.23 10.37 6.16
CA HIS A 203 -12.52 11.07 4.91
C HIS A 203 -12.10 10.16 3.76
N VAL A 204 -13.04 9.84 2.88
CA VAL A 204 -12.79 9.02 1.70
C VAL A 204 -13.25 9.77 0.46
N VAL A 205 -12.40 9.80 -0.56
CA VAL A 205 -12.73 10.31 -1.90
C VAL A 205 -12.53 9.21 -2.93
N TRP A 206 -13.25 9.27 -4.04
CA TRP A 206 -13.11 8.33 -5.15
C TRP A 206 -13.61 8.95 -6.45
N GLU A 207 -13.24 8.35 -7.58
CA GLU A 207 -13.78 8.69 -8.89
C GLU A 207 -15.04 7.87 -9.16
N ASP A 208 -16.10 8.49 -9.69
CA ASP A 208 -17.38 7.83 -9.95
C ASP A 208 -18.02 8.37 -11.22
N ASP A 209 -18.62 7.50 -12.04
CA ASP A 209 -19.25 7.86 -13.31
C ASP A 209 -20.78 7.99 -13.27
N MET A 210 -21.41 7.94 -12.08
CA MET A 210 -22.89 7.97 -11.93
C MET A 210 -23.54 9.20 -12.59
N THR A 211 -22.83 10.33 -12.67
CA THR A 211 -23.32 11.58 -13.26
C THR A 211 -23.19 11.62 -14.78
N GLY A 212 -22.62 10.58 -15.39
CA GLY A 212 -22.29 10.49 -16.82
C GLY A 212 -20.88 10.99 -17.17
N ASN A 213 -20.09 11.45 -16.19
CA ASN A 213 -18.66 11.76 -16.31
C ASN A 213 -17.92 11.20 -15.08
N HIS A 214 -16.61 10.99 -15.20
CA HIS A 214 -15.75 10.64 -14.07
C HIS A 214 -15.56 11.83 -13.12
N ASP A 215 -16.46 11.95 -12.14
CA ASP A 215 -16.46 13.00 -11.12
C ASP A 215 -15.84 12.51 -9.81
N VAL A 216 -15.32 13.44 -8.99
CA VAL A 216 -14.77 13.09 -7.67
C VAL A 216 -15.85 13.17 -6.60
N PHE A 217 -16.13 12.04 -5.97
CA PHE A 217 -17.08 11.91 -4.87
C PHE A 217 -16.35 11.94 -3.53
N TYR A 218 -17.07 12.31 -2.47
CA TYR A 218 -16.54 12.43 -1.12
C TYR A 218 -17.52 11.89 -0.08
N LYS A 219 -17.02 11.15 0.89
CA LYS A 219 -17.77 10.69 2.07
C LYS A 219 -16.96 10.92 3.35
N ARG A 220 -17.63 11.49 4.34
CA ARG A 220 -17.15 11.56 5.72
C ARG A 220 -17.81 10.47 6.55
N LEU A 221 -17.03 9.76 7.36
CA LEU A 221 -17.54 8.84 8.37
C LEU A 221 -17.15 9.37 9.76
N LEU A 222 -18.15 9.47 10.65
CA LEU A 222 -17.98 9.94 12.03
C LEU A 222 -17.72 8.77 12.98
#